data_AF-A0A1M5FJ12-F1
#
_entry.id   AF-A0A1M5FJ12-F1
#
_cell.length_a   1.000
_cell.length_b   1.000
_cell.length_c   1.000
_cell.angle_alpha   90.00
_cell.angle_beta   90.00
_cell.angle_gamma   90.00
#
_symmetry.space_group_name_H-M   'P 1'
#
loop_
_entity.id
_entity.type
_entity.pdbx_description
1 polymer ?
#
loop_
_entity_poly.entity_id
_entity_poly.type
_entity_poly.pdbx_seq_one_letter_code
_entity_poly.pdbx_strand_id
1 'polypeptide(L)'
;MAEALIVLDPQADKSLQAQIREKIIQGILSGSIPAGHKMPSSRRMAELLGVARNTVVLAYQQLVDDSFLVTRERSGFYVSDAVQQQGIISHAEAMPAGVGSEPDRAFWREHCNPVSVSRRALRVRPANWQQYPFPFVSNEYDPRLFPGAEWRECTRDIYAGREVAQWATLGGNEDDRQLVEQICTRLLPRRGIYVDPGQILLASGLQQACYLLGQLLLGGDRSLGMVLPACSETEEIFRRTGVNLNALPQDSDGPLTGAEIQSSGYWFLQPNAHNPTAVTTSLERRRQLLQLANGRGAVIIENDCDHEFCYHGTPLPPLKSFGGGESVIYLYQFPKVIDPGMQLAFVVAPKPVIQRLRALRYNLRERVPAINQRLLAKFIASGHHDAASFRITQQLRERWVALGEALMHHLPKLLVRRAGCGTACWLELPKNLSAEQLQKQAERQGLLLEVAREYNALRIGFAAIEADRIEAGVAILAQLINGEVSQSEETLDNAIGRRLRAADLQAEFPGAVLLGTNALGESYRVQVMADGTMLGYARNDVDVDETDTGRWWLQGDMWVRQWRNWSYGRKASFHVVIDGHRIKWFSETGQLIDTGILARESE
;
A
#
# COMPACT_ATOMS: atom_id res chain seq x y z
N MET A 1 17.59 -32.82 37.42
CA MET A 1 16.35 -32.04 37.15
C MET A 1 16.53 -30.90 36.12
N ALA A 2 17.69 -30.70 35.48
CA ALA A 2 17.86 -29.68 34.42
C ALA A 2 17.85 -30.26 32.98
N GLU A 3 17.78 -31.59 32.84
CA GLU A 3 18.03 -32.31 31.58
C GLU A 3 16.86 -32.23 30.55
N ALA A 4 15.71 -31.66 30.93
CA ALA A 4 14.46 -31.70 30.14
C ALA A 4 14.00 -30.35 29.55
N LEU A 5 14.84 -29.30 29.52
CA LEU A 5 14.40 -27.92 29.23
C LEU A 5 14.80 -27.36 27.86
N ILE A 6 15.57 -28.10 27.05
CA ILE A 6 16.03 -27.60 25.74
C ILE A 6 15.34 -28.40 24.63
N VAL A 7 14.22 -27.86 24.14
CA VAL A 7 13.53 -28.35 22.94
C VAL A 7 13.99 -27.51 21.75
N LEU A 8 14.49 -28.19 20.71
CA LEU A 8 14.90 -27.57 19.46
C LEU A 8 13.79 -27.71 18.42
N ASP A 9 13.60 -26.67 17.61
CA ASP A 9 12.67 -26.68 16.48
C ASP A 9 13.47 -26.70 15.16
N PRO A 10 13.51 -27.84 14.45
CA PRO A 10 14.21 -27.95 13.17
C PRO A 10 13.60 -27.09 12.05
N GLN A 11 12.35 -26.65 12.20
CA GLN A 11 11.62 -25.85 11.19
C GLN A 11 11.75 -24.34 11.42
N ALA A 12 12.42 -23.91 12.49
CA ALA A 12 12.63 -22.50 12.77
C ALA A 12 13.70 -21.90 11.83
N ASP A 13 13.52 -20.63 11.43
CA ASP A 13 14.47 -19.84 10.62
C ASP A 13 15.81 -19.51 11.32
N LYS A 14 16.14 -20.20 12.43
CA LYS A 14 17.35 -20.00 13.24
C LYS A 14 18.19 -21.27 13.22
N SER A 15 19.52 -21.11 13.14
CA SER A 15 20.45 -22.24 13.25
C SER A 15 20.30 -22.96 14.60
N LEU A 16 20.48 -24.29 14.60
CA LEU A 16 20.42 -25.10 15.82
C LEU A 16 21.40 -24.60 16.89
N GLN A 17 22.56 -24.06 16.48
CA GLN A 17 23.51 -23.41 17.38
C GLN A 17 22.88 -22.22 18.13
N ALA A 18 22.17 -21.34 17.41
CA ALA A 18 21.53 -20.17 18.00
C ALA A 18 20.41 -20.58 18.97
N GLN A 19 19.63 -21.60 18.62
CA GLN A 19 18.57 -22.13 19.49
C GLN A 19 19.13 -22.70 20.80
N ILE A 20 20.22 -23.49 20.73
CA ILE A 20 20.89 -24.04 21.92
C ILE A 20 21.40 -22.90 22.82
N ARG A 21 22.08 -21.90 22.24
CA ARG A 21 22.58 -20.73 22.97
C ARG A 21 21.44 -19.98 23.65
N GLU A 22 20.36 -19.67 22.92
CA GLU A 22 19.19 -18.95 23.43
C GLU A 22 18.53 -19.68 24.61
N LYS A 23 18.32 -21.01 24.49
CA LYS A 23 17.69 -21.81 25.54
C LYS A 23 18.55 -21.93 26.80
N ILE A 24 19.88 -22.04 26.64
CA ILE A 24 20.79 -22.06 27.79
C ILE A 24 20.79 -20.70 28.49
N ILE A 25 20.84 -19.59 27.74
CA ILE A 25 20.75 -18.24 28.32
C ILE A 25 19.42 -18.05 29.06
N GLN A 26 18.29 -18.45 28.47
CA GLN A 26 16.98 -18.41 29.14
C GLN A 26 16.97 -19.25 30.43
N GLY A 27 17.56 -20.44 30.40
CA GLY A 27 17.69 -21.30 31.58
C GLY A 27 18.52 -20.65 32.69
N ILE A 28 19.63 -19.99 32.34
CA ILE A 28 20.48 -19.29 33.30
C ILE A 28 19.76 -18.04 33.86
N LEU A 29 19.18 -17.20 33.00
CA LEU A 29 18.53 -15.94 33.40
C LEU A 29 17.25 -16.15 34.20
N SER A 30 16.51 -17.23 33.96
CA SER A 30 15.33 -17.60 34.75
C SER A 30 15.68 -18.24 36.10
N GLY A 31 16.95 -18.54 36.36
CA GLY A 31 17.40 -19.28 37.54
C GLY A 31 17.16 -20.80 37.47
N SER A 32 16.61 -21.32 36.37
CA SER A 32 16.40 -22.76 36.15
C SER A 32 17.72 -23.54 36.05
N ILE A 33 18.78 -22.89 35.58
CA ILE A 33 20.16 -23.38 35.58
C ILE A 33 20.98 -22.46 36.49
N PRO A 34 21.21 -22.84 37.76
CA PRO A 34 21.83 -21.94 38.73
C PRO A 34 23.31 -21.67 38.42
N ALA A 35 23.83 -20.58 38.98
CA ALA A 35 25.25 -20.29 38.99
C ALA A 35 26.07 -21.47 39.55
N GLY A 36 27.25 -21.71 38.98
CA GLY A 36 28.11 -22.83 39.35
C GLY A 36 27.60 -24.21 38.88
N HIS A 37 26.44 -24.30 38.20
CA HIS A 37 25.95 -25.57 37.67
C HIS A 37 26.86 -26.12 36.57
N LYS A 38 27.18 -27.41 36.64
CA LYS A 38 28.00 -28.10 35.64
C LYS A 38 27.14 -28.48 34.44
N MET A 39 27.48 -27.97 33.27
CA MET A 39 26.82 -28.33 32.02
C MET A 39 27.26 -29.72 31.55
N PRO A 40 26.38 -30.47 30.84
CA PRO A 40 26.78 -31.72 30.18
C PRO A 40 27.96 -31.51 29.22
N SER A 41 28.75 -32.55 28.99
CA SER A 41 29.84 -32.46 28.00
C SER A 41 29.27 -32.21 26.60
N SER A 42 30.06 -31.62 25.69
CA SER A 42 29.60 -31.35 24.33
C SER A 42 29.14 -32.62 23.58
N ARG A 43 29.71 -33.78 23.89
CA ARG A 43 29.26 -35.09 23.38
C ARG A 43 27.90 -35.47 23.98
N ARG A 44 27.77 -35.39 25.31
CA ARG A 44 26.54 -35.78 26.00
C ARG A 44 25.37 -34.87 25.63
N MET A 45 25.61 -33.56 25.54
CA MET A 45 24.60 -32.60 25.12
C MET A 45 24.18 -32.82 23.66
N ALA A 46 25.11 -33.20 22.78
CA ALA A 46 24.79 -33.54 21.39
C ALA A 46 23.91 -34.79 21.27
N GLU A 47 24.21 -35.83 22.06
CA GLU A 47 23.37 -37.03 22.18
C GLU A 47 21.96 -36.71 22.70
N LEU A 48 21.87 -35.91 23.77
CA LEU A 48 20.59 -35.54 24.39
C LEU A 48 19.68 -34.76 23.43
N LEU A 49 20.26 -33.89 22.60
CA LEU A 49 19.54 -33.04 21.67
C LEU A 49 19.37 -33.66 20.28
N GLY A 50 19.99 -34.80 20.00
CA GLY A 50 19.98 -35.43 18.68
C GLY A 50 20.64 -34.60 17.59
N VAL A 51 21.69 -33.84 17.91
CA VAL A 51 22.39 -32.94 16.97
C VAL A 51 23.87 -33.30 16.78
N ALA A 52 24.51 -32.76 15.74
CA ALA A 52 25.95 -32.91 15.54
C ALA A 52 26.76 -32.24 16.67
N ARG A 53 27.82 -32.93 17.14
CA ARG A 53 28.69 -32.44 18.23
C ARG A 53 29.24 -31.03 17.99
N ASN A 54 29.64 -30.71 16.77
CA ASN A 54 30.21 -29.40 16.43
C ASN A 54 29.23 -28.25 16.69
N THR A 55 27.93 -28.47 16.52
CA THR A 55 26.87 -27.48 16.81
C THR A 55 26.88 -27.07 18.27
N VAL A 56 27.00 -28.05 19.19
CA VAL A 56 27.07 -27.80 20.63
C VAL A 56 28.39 -27.14 21.01
N VAL A 57 29.51 -27.58 20.42
CA VAL A 57 30.83 -26.97 20.68
C VAL A 57 30.83 -25.49 20.35
N LEU A 58 30.30 -25.10 19.18
CA LEU A 58 30.22 -23.70 18.77
C LEU A 58 29.29 -22.88 19.68
N ALA A 59 28.15 -23.45 20.11
CA ALA A 59 27.25 -22.79 21.05
C ALA A 59 27.91 -22.57 22.43
N TYR A 60 28.63 -23.57 22.94
CA TYR A 60 29.34 -23.46 24.22
C TYR A 60 30.50 -22.48 24.15
N GLN A 61 31.24 -22.45 23.05
CA GLN A 61 32.33 -21.48 22.86
C GLN A 61 31.80 -20.05 22.94
N GLN A 62 30.72 -19.75 22.20
CA GLN A 62 30.09 -18.42 22.28
C GLN A 62 29.58 -18.07 23.68
N LEU A 63 28.99 -19.03 24.39
CA LEU A 63 28.55 -18.80 25.77
C LEU A 63 29.71 -18.54 26.74
N VAL A 64 30.89 -19.09 26.47
CA VAL A 64 32.11 -18.79 27.22
C VAL A 64 32.64 -17.40 26.84
N ASP A 65 32.68 -17.08 25.55
CA ASP A 65 33.13 -15.78 25.05
C ASP A 65 32.25 -14.64 25.61
N ASP A 66 30.93 -14.89 25.72
CA ASP A 66 29.93 -13.97 26.28
C ASP A 66 29.87 -14.02 27.83
N SER A 67 30.74 -14.79 28.49
CA SER A 67 30.83 -14.93 29.96
C SER A 67 29.60 -15.54 30.67
N PHE A 68 28.70 -16.21 29.95
CA PHE A 68 27.61 -16.99 30.55
C PHE A 68 28.11 -18.33 31.11
N LEU A 69 29.11 -18.93 30.45
CA LEU A 69 29.78 -20.15 30.90
C LEU A 69 31.26 -19.87 31.18
N VAL A 70 31.85 -20.67 32.06
CA VAL A 70 33.29 -20.71 32.29
C VAL A 70 33.81 -22.13 32.04
N THR A 71 34.97 -22.22 31.41
CA THR A 71 35.64 -23.50 31.20
C THR A 71 36.57 -23.77 32.39
N ARG A 72 36.43 -24.95 33.01
CA ARG A 72 37.38 -25.43 34.03
C ARG A 72 38.20 -26.56 33.44
N GLU A 73 39.53 -26.43 33.47
CA GLU A 73 40.45 -27.42 32.90
C GLU A 73 40.12 -28.84 33.39
N ARG A 74 40.05 -29.78 32.43
CA ARG A 74 39.76 -31.21 32.66
C ARG A 74 38.43 -31.52 33.39
N SER A 75 37.58 -30.51 33.63
CA SER A 75 36.34 -30.67 34.39
C SER A 75 35.08 -30.39 33.57
N GLY A 76 35.13 -29.44 32.63
CA GLY A 76 34.03 -29.14 31.70
C GLY A 76 33.56 -27.69 31.78
N PHE A 77 32.30 -27.45 31.41
CA PHE A 77 31.69 -26.13 31.35
C PHE A 77 30.79 -25.91 32.56
N TYR A 78 30.85 -24.72 33.16
CA TYR A 78 30.08 -24.34 34.33
C TYR A 78 29.38 -23.00 34.10
N VAL A 79 28.18 -22.79 34.65
CA VAL A 79 27.53 -21.47 34.63
C VAL A 79 28.35 -20.48 35.46
N SER A 80 28.61 -19.31 34.89
CA SER A 80 29.39 -18.25 35.54
C SER A 80 28.67 -17.68 36.77
N ASP A 81 29.39 -17.56 37.89
CA ASP A 81 28.87 -16.96 39.13
C ASP A 81 28.58 -15.45 39.00
N ALA A 82 29.16 -14.80 37.97
CA ALA A 82 28.93 -13.37 37.69
C ALA A 82 27.50 -13.06 37.21
N VAL A 83 26.76 -14.06 36.72
CA VAL A 83 25.41 -13.86 36.14
C VAL A 83 24.36 -13.56 37.23
N GLN A 84 24.55 -14.07 38.45
CA GLN A 84 23.68 -13.75 39.59
C GLN A 84 23.88 -12.34 40.14
N GLN A 85 25.07 -11.75 39.99
CA GLN A 85 25.37 -10.39 40.47
C GLN A 85 24.73 -9.28 39.63
N GLN A 86 24.19 -9.60 38.45
CA GLN A 86 23.52 -8.65 37.55
C GLN A 86 22.04 -8.43 37.85
N GLY A 87 21.55 -8.86 39.03
CA GLY A 87 20.22 -8.49 39.51
C GLY A 87 19.08 -9.32 38.90
N ILE A 88 19.26 -10.63 38.77
CA ILE A 88 18.12 -11.54 38.56
C ILE A 88 17.31 -11.54 39.86
N ILE A 89 16.21 -10.77 39.87
CA ILE A 89 15.20 -10.87 40.93
C ILE A 89 14.73 -12.32 40.89
N SER A 90 15.11 -13.12 41.90
CA SER A 90 14.49 -14.42 42.08
C SER A 90 12.99 -14.17 42.12
N HIS A 91 12.21 -14.83 41.26
CA HIS A 91 10.76 -14.87 41.44
C HIS A 91 10.48 -15.59 42.77
N ALA A 92 10.56 -14.84 43.86
CA ALA A 92 9.99 -15.21 45.13
C ALA A 92 8.48 -15.26 44.89
N GLU A 93 7.95 -16.47 44.93
CA GLU A 93 6.53 -16.79 44.92
C GLU A 93 5.78 -16.24 43.70
N ALA A 94 5.81 -16.99 42.60
CA ALA A 94 4.73 -16.92 41.64
C ALA A 94 3.42 -17.28 42.36
N MET A 95 2.67 -16.26 42.77
CA MET A 95 1.29 -16.40 43.23
C MET A 95 0.53 -17.19 42.16
N PRO A 96 -0.35 -18.14 42.57
CA PRO A 96 -1.10 -18.91 41.59
C PRO A 96 -1.89 -17.93 40.73
N ALA A 97 -1.71 -18.02 39.41
CA ALA A 97 -2.47 -17.25 38.45
C ALA A 97 -3.94 -17.68 38.53
N GLY A 98 -4.65 -17.07 39.48
CA GLY A 98 -6.09 -17.21 39.65
C GLY A 98 -6.76 -16.53 38.46
N VAL A 99 -7.41 -17.34 37.64
CA VAL A 99 -8.33 -16.86 36.62
C VAL A 99 -9.45 -16.08 37.32
N GLY A 100 -9.59 -14.79 37.01
CA GLY A 100 -10.87 -14.09 37.20
C GLY A 100 -10.91 -13.02 38.28
N SER A 101 -10.18 -11.94 38.10
CA SER A 101 -10.67 -10.55 38.13
C SER A 101 -9.45 -9.67 37.97
N GLU A 102 -9.42 -8.75 37.00
CA GLU A 102 -8.31 -7.81 36.80
C GLU A 102 -8.64 -6.51 37.55
N PRO A 103 -8.35 -6.37 38.86
CA PRO A 103 -8.49 -5.10 39.57
C PRO A 103 -7.71 -3.97 38.86
N ASP A 104 -6.57 -4.32 38.24
CA ASP A 104 -5.77 -3.41 37.42
C ASP A 104 -6.53 -2.81 36.24
N ARG A 105 -7.42 -3.58 35.59
CA ARG A 105 -8.14 -3.08 34.42
C ARG A 105 -9.15 -1.98 34.79
N ALA A 106 -9.85 -2.14 35.91
CA ALA A 106 -10.77 -1.11 36.40
C ALA A 106 -10.00 0.13 36.86
N PHE A 107 -8.90 -0.07 37.61
CA PHE A 107 -7.99 0.99 38.04
C PHE A 107 -7.46 1.81 36.85
N TRP A 108 -6.87 1.16 35.84
CA TRP A 108 -6.34 1.88 34.67
C TRP A 108 -7.42 2.46 33.77
N ARG A 109 -8.63 1.89 33.72
CA ARG A 109 -9.74 2.50 32.98
C ARG A 109 -10.20 3.83 33.60
N GLU A 110 -10.10 3.97 34.91
CA GLU A 110 -10.42 5.23 35.60
C GLU A 110 -9.30 6.28 35.44
N HIS A 111 -8.04 5.83 35.38
CA HIS A 111 -6.87 6.71 35.38
C HIS A 111 -6.33 7.06 33.99
N CYS A 112 -6.72 6.32 32.95
CA CYS A 112 -6.38 6.66 31.56
C CYS A 112 -7.48 7.50 30.94
N ASN A 113 -7.10 8.64 30.34
CA ASN A 113 -8.01 9.38 29.47
C ASN A 113 -8.54 8.43 28.37
N PRO A 114 -9.83 8.51 28.02
CA PRO A 114 -10.36 7.74 26.91
C PRO A 114 -9.62 8.14 25.64
N VAL A 115 -8.75 7.25 25.16
CA VAL A 115 -8.12 7.41 23.84
C VAL A 115 -9.20 7.09 22.82
N SER A 116 -9.83 8.12 22.26
CA SER A 116 -10.63 7.95 21.04
C SER A 116 -9.66 7.51 19.95
N VAL A 117 -9.55 6.21 19.70
CA VAL A 117 -8.95 5.72 18.46
C VAL A 117 -10.10 5.63 17.49
N SER A 118 -10.08 6.47 16.45
CA SER A 118 -11.06 6.33 15.39
C SER A 118 -11.01 4.89 14.88
N ARG A 119 -12.12 4.15 15.00
CA ARG A 119 -12.23 2.81 14.40
C ARG A 119 -11.90 2.82 12.90
N ARG A 120 -11.99 4.00 12.25
CA ARG A 120 -11.56 4.21 10.86
C ARG A 120 -10.04 4.04 10.66
N ALA A 121 -9.22 4.42 11.64
CA ALA A 121 -7.75 4.33 11.57
C ALA A 121 -7.22 2.95 11.97
N LEU A 122 -7.98 2.17 12.74
CA LEU A 122 -7.69 0.76 13.03
C LEU A 122 -8.21 -0.12 11.89
N ARG A 123 -7.50 -0.16 10.76
CA ARG A 123 -7.70 -1.22 9.76
C ARG A 123 -7.19 -2.53 10.34
N VAL A 124 -8.06 -3.25 11.05
CA VAL A 124 -7.76 -4.58 11.58
C VAL A 124 -7.71 -5.55 10.41
N ARG A 125 -6.51 -5.74 9.84
CA ARG A 125 -6.24 -6.87 8.95
C ARG A 125 -6.00 -8.12 9.80
N PRO A 126 -6.42 -9.31 9.37
CA PRO A 126 -6.06 -10.56 10.04
C PRO A 126 -4.53 -10.69 10.13
N ALA A 127 -4.01 -11.21 11.24
CA ALA A 127 -2.55 -11.40 11.42
C ALA A 127 -1.95 -12.33 10.35
N ASN A 128 -2.76 -13.25 9.83
CA ASN A 128 -2.41 -14.18 8.76
C ASN A 128 -2.79 -13.67 7.36
N TRP A 129 -2.96 -12.36 7.15
CA TRP A 129 -3.41 -11.81 5.86
C TRP A 129 -2.58 -12.26 4.65
N GLN A 130 -1.27 -12.51 4.83
CA GLN A 130 -0.38 -13.00 3.76
C GLN A 130 -0.69 -14.43 3.31
N GLN A 131 -1.44 -15.19 4.11
CA GLN A 131 -1.84 -16.57 3.81
C GLN A 131 -3.15 -16.64 3.00
N TYR A 132 -3.83 -15.52 2.78
CA TYR A 132 -5.02 -15.48 1.95
C TYR A 132 -4.64 -15.80 0.50
N PRO A 133 -5.43 -16.63 -0.21
CA PRO A 133 -5.18 -16.92 -1.63
C PRO A 133 -5.19 -15.67 -2.51
N PHE A 134 -6.05 -14.70 -2.21
CA PHE A 134 -6.25 -13.47 -2.98
C PHE A 134 -6.21 -12.22 -2.07
N PRO A 135 -5.01 -11.75 -1.65
CA PRO A 135 -4.87 -10.61 -0.76
C PRO A 135 -4.88 -9.28 -1.53
N PHE A 136 -6.06 -8.75 -1.85
CA PHE A 136 -6.23 -7.47 -2.55
C PHE A 136 -6.07 -6.26 -1.61
N VAL A 137 -4.94 -6.19 -0.90
CA VAL A 137 -4.63 -5.15 0.09
C VAL A 137 -3.73 -4.05 -0.48
N SER A 138 -4.01 -2.80 -0.13
CA SER A 138 -3.27 -1.64 -0.66
C SER A 138 -2.05 -1.28 0.20
N ASN A 139 -1.04 -0.69 -0.47
CA ASN A 139 0.17 -0.14 0.15
C ASN A 139 0.91 -1.12 1.08
N GLU A 140 1.04 -2.39 0.66
CA GLU A 140 1.78 -3.41 1.39
C GLU A 140 2.88 -4.02 0.54
N TYR A 141 3.92 -4.51 1.21
CA TYR A 141 5.06 -5.12 0.54
C TYR A 141 4.76 -6.56 0.14
N ASP A 142 5.42 -6.99 -0.93
CA ASP A 142 5.53 -8.38 -1.31
C ASP A 142 6.90 -8.91 -0.83
N PRO A 143 6.95 -9.91 0.08
CA PRO A 143 8.20 -10.47 0.58
C PRO A 143 9.16 -10.93 -0.52
N ARG A 144 8.65 -11.32 -1.70
CA ARG A 144 9.45 -11.80 -2.82
C ARG A 144 10.14 -10.68 -3.59
N LEU A 145 9.61 -9.46 -3.50
CA LEU A 145 10.17 -8.29 -4.17
C LEU A 145 11.13 -7.50 -3.27
N PHE A 146 11.13 -7.80 -1.96
CA PHE A 146 11.92 -7.11 -0.95
C PHE A 146 13.43 -7.21 -1.24
N PRO A 147 14.17 -6.08 -1.33
CA PRO A 147 15.61 -6.07 -1.62
C PRO A 147 16.46 -6.41 -0.38
N GLY A 148 16.25 -7.61 0.19
CA GLY A 148 16.86 -8.01 1.46
C GLY A 148 18.38 -8.20 1.39
N ALA A 149 18.94 -8.54 0.22
CA ALA A 149 20.38 -8.70 0.08
C ALA A 149 21.10 -7.35 0.13
N GLU A 150 20.56 -6.36 -0.58
CA GLU A 150 21.05 -4.99 -0.67
C GLU A 150 20.95 -4.28 0.69
N TRP A 151 19.86 -4.50 1.44
CA TRP A 151 19.74 -4.00 2.81
C TRP A 151 20.77 -4.62 3.77
N ARG A 152 21.05 -5.93 3.66
CA ARG A 152 22.08 -6.60 4.48
C ARG A 152 23.49 -6.10 4.18
N GLU A 153 23.78 -5.82 2.92
CA GLU A 153 25.04 -5.20 2.49
C GLU A 153 25.21 -3.82 3.15
N CYS A 154 24.24 -2.93 2.97
CA CYS A 154 24.28 -1.59 3.57
C CYS A 154 24.37 -1.66 5.11
N THR A 155 23.68 -2.61 5.74
CA THR A 155 23.72 -2.80 7.21
C THR A 155 25.13 -3.15 7.67
N ARG A 156 25.84 -4.03 6.96
CA ARG A 156 27.23 -4.40 7.31
C ARG A 156 28.15 -3.19 7.26
N ASP A 157 27.97 -2.33 6.27
CA ASP A 157 28.82 -1.18 6.04
C ASP A 157 28.67 -0.10 7.12
N ILE A 158 27.43 0.17 7.57
CA ILE A 158 27.18 1.25 8.54
C ILE A 158 27.70 0.95 9.95
N TYR A 159 27.98 -0.32 10.27
CA TYR A 159 28.57 -0.74 11.53
C TYR A 159 30.11 -0.77 11.50
N ALA A 160 30.74 -0.37 10.38
CA ALA A 160 32.16 -0.09 10.39
C ALA A 160 32.46 1.08 11.36
N GLY A 161 33.46 0.93 12.24
CA GLY A 161 33.70 1.88 13.35
C GLY A 161 33.81 3.36 12.94
N ARG A 162 34.30 3.64 11.72
CA ARG A 162 34.36 4.99 11.12
C ARG A 162 32.99 5.62 10.87
N GLU A 163 32.00 4.82 10.46
CA GLU A 163 30.65 5.29 10.14
C GLU A 163 29.91 5.61 11.45
N VAL A 164 30.01 4.71 12.44
CA VAL A 164 29.44 4.89 13.78
C VAL A 164 29.88 6.21 14.39
N ALA A 165 31.18 6.52 14.33
CA ALA A 165 31.70 7.79 14.85
C ALA A 165 31.03 9.02 14.21
N GLN A 166 30.71 8.99 12.91
CA GLN A 166 30.15 10.15 12.21
C GLN A 166 28.69 10.45 12.57
N TRP A 167 27.86 9.42 12.70
CA TRP A 167 26.44 9.63 13.03
C TRP A 167 26.17 9.65 14.55
N ALA A 168 27.08 9.09 15.36
CA ALA A 168 27.06 9.26 16.81
C ALA A 168 27.31 10.72 17.25
N THR A 169 28.13 11.47 16.49
CA THR A 169 28.49 12.86 16.80
C THR A 169 27.52 13.91 16.24
N LEU A 170 26.50 13.52 15.48
CA LEU A 170 25.46 14.45 15.00
C LEU A 170 24.75 15.08 16.19
N GLY A 171 24.59 16.42 16.18
CA GLY A 171 23.88 17.15 17.21
C GLY A 171 22.44 16.64 17.41
N GLY A 172 21.87 16.85 18.60
CA GLY A 172 20.59 16.26 19.03
C GLY A 172 19.40 16.53 18.11
N ASN A 173 19.45 17.58 17.28
CA ASN A 173 18.36 17.96 16.35
C ASN A 173 18.79 18.02 14.86
N GLU A 174 20.01 17.57 14.53
CA GLU A 174 20.47 17.49 13.13
C GLU A 174 20.00 16.19 12.48
N ASP A 175 19.65 16.28 11.19
CA ASP A 175 19.40 15.12 10.34
C ASP A 175 20.73 14.65 9.70
N ASP A 176 20.76 13.40 9.27
CA ASP A 176 21.92 12.80 8.63
C ASP A 176 22.29 13.52 7.34
N ARG A 177 23.50 14.07 7.31
CA ARG A 177 23.98 14.91 6.21
C ARG A 177 24.04 14.16 4.87
N GLN A 178 24.43 12.88 4.86
CA GLN A 178 24.49 12.12 3.60
C GLN A 178 23.08 11.82 3.10
N LEU A 179 22.13 11.49 3.98
CA LEU A 179 20.75 11.28 3.54
C LEU A 179 20.16 12.57 2.95
N VAL A 180 20.33 13.70 3.62
CA VAL A 180 19.88 15.01 3.12
C VAL A 180 20.53 15.34 1.78
N GLU A 181 21.82 15.06 1.61
CA GLU A 181 22.52 15.21 0.34
C GLU A 181 21.94 14.30 -0.76
N GLN A 182 21.67 13.02 -0.48
CA GLN A 182 21.04 12.11 -1.45
C GLN A 182 19.64 12.60 -1.84
N ILE A 183 18.86 13.15 -0.90
CA ILE A 183 17.54 13.73 -1.19
C ILE A 183 17.68 14.93 -2.14
N CYS A 184 18.56 15.88 -1.83
CA CYS A 184 18.80 17.07 -2.63
C CYS A 184 19.34 16.78 -4.03
N THR A 185 20.23 15.79 -4.16
CA THR A 185 21.01 15.58 -5.40
C THR A 185 20.47 14.46 -6.29
N ARG A 186 19.70 13.51 -5.74
CA ARG A 186 19.19 12.36 -6.51
C ARG A 186 17.68 12.26 -6.53
N LEU A 187 17.01 12.33 -5.36
CA LEU A 187 15.58 12.07 -5.29
C LEU A 187 14.74 13.25 -5.81
N LEU A 188 14.95 14.45 -5.26
CA LEU A 188 14.14 15.62 -5.61
C LEU A 188 14.34 16.13 -7.05
N PRO A 189 15.56 16.12 -7.64
CA PRO A 189 15.76 16.58 -9.02
C PRO A 189 14.95 15.79 -10.06
N ARG A 190 14.69 14.49 -9.82
CA ARG A 190 13.82 13.67 -10.69
C ARG A 190 12.37 14.13 -10.71
N ARG A 191 11.96 14.90 -9.70
CA ARG A 191 10.64 15.51 -9.58
C ARG A 191 10.65 17.00 -9.96
N GLY A 192 11.76 17.51 -10.48
CA GLY A 192 11.93 18.92 -10.83
C GLY A 192 12.00 19.85 -9.61
N ILE A 193 12.32 19.30 -8.42
CA ILE A 193 12.44 20.06 -7.18
C ILE A 193 13.93 20.25 -6.87
N TYR A 194 14.35 21.50 -6.70
CA TYR A 194 15.72 21.88 -6.35
C TYR A 194 15.69 22.72 -5.08
N VAL A 195 16.35 22.25 -4.02
CA VAL A 195 16.30 22.88 -2.70
C VAL A 195 17.62 22.74 -1.96
N ASP A 196 17.87 23.67 -1.05
CA ASP A 196 19.00 23.62 -0.13
C ASP A 196 18.77 22.58 0.99
N PRO A 197 19.83 22.00 1.58
CA PRO A 197 19.71 21.11 2.74
C PRO A 197 18.88 21.68 3.92
N GLY A 198 18.94 23.00 4.14
CA GLY A 198 18.17 23.70 5.17
C GLY A 198 16.66 23.76 4.92
N GLN A 199 16.19 23.30 3.76
CA GLN A 199 14.78 23.21 3.39
C GLN A 199 14.20 21.80 3.58
N ILE A 200 14.98 20.87 4.11
CA ILE A 200 14.58 19.48 4.34
C ILE A 200 14.45 19.23 5.85
N LEU A 201 13.41 18.49 6.22
CA LEU A 201 13.24 17.89 7.55
C LEU A 201 12.89 16.42 7.38
N LEU A 202 13.61 15.55 8.08
CA LEU A 202 13.22 14.13 8.16
C LEU A 202 12.17 13.88 9.23
N ALA A 203 11.25 12.96 8.97
CA ALA A 203 10.21 12.55 9.89
C ALA A 203 10.11 11.02 9.95
N SER A 204 9.64 10.52 11.08
CA SER A 204 9.28 9.13 11.33
C SER A 204 7.91 8.85 10.71
N GLY A 205 7.87 8.83 9.39
CA GLY A 205 6.68 8.56 8.59
C GLY A 205 5.85 9.81 8.30
N LEU A 206 4.96 9.66 7.33
CA LEU A 206 4.04 10.69 6.86
C LEU A 206 3.13 11.19 8.01
N GLN A 207 2.73 10.28 8.89
CA GLN A 207 1.90 10.58 10.05
C GLN A 207 2.54 11.62 10.97
N GLN A 208 3.82 11.45 11.31
CA GLN A 208 4.54 12.44 12.13
C GLN A 208 4.70 13.77 11.38
N ALA A 209 4.99 13.73 10.07
CA ALA A 209 5.09 14.94 9.26
C ALA A 209 3.77 15.73 9.24
N CYS A 210 2.63 15.07 9.01
CA CYS A 210 1.30 15.67 9.06
C CYS A 210 0.99 16.24 10.45
N TYR A 211 1.32 15.53 11.52
CA TYR A 211 1.12 16.02 12.88
C TYR A 211 1.93 17.29 13.16
N LEU A 212 3.22 17.31 12.82
CA LEU A 212 4.09 18.46 13.00
C LEU A 212 3.61 19.68 12.17
N LEU A 213 3.18 19.45 10.93
CA LEU A 213 2.61 20.49 10.07
C LEU A 213 1.29 21.02 10.61
N GLY A 214 0.40 20.16 11.10
CA GLY A 214 -0.86 20.59 11.69
C GLY A 214 -0.63 21.41 12.97
N GLN A 215 0.29 20.98 13.85
CA GLN A 215 0.66 21.75 15.04
C GLN A 215 1.29 23.11 14.69
N LEU A 216 2.12 23.17 13.64
CA LEU A 216 2.78 24.41 13.24
C LEU A 216 1.84 25.39 12.51
N LEU A 217 1.02 24.89 11.60
CA LEU A 217 0.27 25.70 10.63
C LEU A 217 -1.20 25.86 10.98
N LEU A 218 -1.80 24.92 11.72
CA LEU A 218 -3.25 24.75 11.78
C LEU A 218 -3.86 24.96 13.18
N GLY A 219 -3.22 25.79 14.02
CA GLY A 219 -3.78 26.16 15.33
C GLY A 219 -4.85 27.27 15.27
N GLY A 220 -5.76 27.28 16.26
CA GLY A 220 -6.83 28.29 16.40
C GLY A 220 -7.99 28.05 15.41
N ASP A 221 -8.63 29.13 14.94
CA ASP A 221 -9.80 29.09 14.04
C ASP A 221 -9.45 28.79 12.56
N ARG A 222 -8.27 28.22 12.29
CA ARG A 222 -7.81 27.93 10.92
C ARG A 222 -8.51 26.69 10.36
N SER A 223 -8.68 26.68 9.04
CA SER A 223 -9.29 25.57 8.30
C SER A 223 -8.32 24.92 7.31
N LEU A 224 -8.46 23.60 7.15
CA LEU A 224 -7.72 22.79 6.19
C LEU A 224 -8.71 22.13 5.22
N GLY A 225 -8.58 22.45 3.93
CA GLY A 225 -9.30 21.78 2.86
C GLY A 225 -8.66 20.44 2.53
N MET A 226 -9.45 19.37 2.51
CA MET A 226 -9.01 18.03 2.12
C MET A 226 -10.08 17.34 1.27
N VAL A 227 -9.66 16.68 0.19
CA VAL A 227 -10.57 15.88 -0.63
C VAL A 227 -11.08 14.68 0.17
N LEU A 228 -12.40 14.49 0.21
CA LEU A 228 -13.04 13.36 0.88
C LEU A 228 -13.70 12.40 -0.15
N PRO A 229 -13.63 11.06 0.04
CA PRO A 229 -13.00 10.34 1.15
C PRO A 229 -11.49 10.60 1.24
N ALA A 230 -10.88 10.49 2.41
CA ALA A 230 -9.43 10.56 2.57
C ALA A 230 -8.89 9.30 3.26
N CYS A 231 -7.57 9.14 3.23
CA CYS A 231 -6.87 8.20 4.09
C CYS A 231 -7.21 8.49 5.55
N SER A 232 -7.83 7.51 6.24
CA SER A 232 -8.40 7.70 7.58
C SER A 232 -7.35 8.09 8.61
N GLU A 233 -6.13 7.60 8.47
CA GLU A 233 -4.99 7.91 9.32
C GLU A 233 -4.58 9.39 9.19
N THR A 234 -4.49 9.90 7.97
CA THR A 234 -4.12 11.31 7.71
C THR A 234 -5.21 12.26 8.21
N GLU A 235 -6.47 11.94 7.91
CA GLU A 235 -7.64 12.70 8.36
C GLU A 235 -7.68 12.80 9.88
N GLU A 236 -7.49 11.69 10.58
CA GLU A 236 -7.48 11.63 12.05
C GLU A 236 -6.34 12.45 12.66
N ILE A 237 -5.16 12.41 12.06
CA ILE A 237 -3.99 13.17 12.54
C ILE A 237 -4.26 14.67 12.46
N PHE A 238 -4.82 15.17 11.36
CA PHE A 238 -5.15 16.59 11.26
C PHE A 238 -6.26 16.98 12.23
N ARG A 239 -7.32 16.17 12.40
CA ARG A 239 -8.35 16.46 13.41
C ARG A 239 -7.78 16.63 14.81
N ARG A 240 -6.76 15.83 15.17
CA ARG A 240 -6.10 15.91 16.49
C ARG A 240 -5.32 17.20 16.71
N THR A 241 -4.99 17.94 15.66
CA THR A 241 -4.35 19.25 15.82
C THR A 241 -5.36 20.35 16.12
N GLY A 242 -6.66 20.03 16.20
CA GLY A 242 -7.73 20.99 16.49
C GLY A 242 -8.19 21.80 15.28
N VAL A 243 -7.78 21.42 14.06
CA VAL A 243 -8.13 22.15 12.83
C VAL A 243 -9.58 21.87 12.40
N ASN A 244 -10.21 22.88 11.81
CA ASN A 244 -11.47 22.70 11.08
C ASN A 244 -11.19 22.06 9.71
N LEU A 245 -11.54 20.78 9.54
CA LEU A 245 -11.43 20.09 8.26
C LEU A 245 -12.62 20.42 7.35
N ASN A 246 -12.33 21.01 6.19
CA ASN A 246 -13.31 21.31 5.16
C ASN A 246 -13.20 20.27 4.03
N ALA A 247 -14.32 19.63 3.72
CA ALA A 247 -14.40 18.66 2.63
C ALA A 247 -14.28 19.37 1.28
N LEU A 248 -13.36 18.92 0.45
CA LEU A 248 -13.23 19.40 -0.93
C LEU A 248 -13.90 18.42 -1.89
N PRO A 249 -14.86 18.86 -2.72
CA PRO A 249 -15.37 18.03 -3.80
C PRO A 249 -14.28 17.82 -4.85
N GLN A 250 -14.35 16.70 -5.56
CA GLN A 250 -13.49 16.39 -6.71
C GLN A 250 -14.30 15.81 -7.85
N ASP A 251 -13.82 16.01 -9.08
CA ASP A 251 -14.27 15.32 -10.29
C ASP A 251 -13.20 14.29 -10.74
N SER A 252 -13.30 13.78 -11.96
CA SER A 252 -12.30 12.86 -12.54
C SER A 252 -10.92 13.50 -12.75
N ASP A 253 -10.82 14.82 -12.66
CA ASP A 253 -9.61 15.62 -12.85
C ASP A 253 -9.06 16.19 -11.52
N GLY A 254 -9.63 15.76 -10.38
CA GLY A 254 -9.17 16.12 -9.05
C GLY A 254 -10.01 17.23 -8.36
N PRO A 255 -9.44 17.91 -7.35
CA PRO A 255 -10.20 18.85 -6.52
C PRO A 255 -10.85 19.97 -7.35
N LEU A 256 -12.11 20.30 -7.07
CA LEU A 256 -12.80 21.42 -7.69
C LEU A 256 -12.24 22.76 -7.18
N THR A 257 -12.16 23.73 -8.08
CA THR A 257 -11.63 25.08 -7.81
C THR A 257 -12.72 26.10 -7.39
N GLY A 258 -13.93 25.59 -7.10
CA GLY A 258 -15.12 26.34 -6.66
C GLY A 258 -15.01 26.93 -5.25
N ALA A 259 -16.10 27.44 -4.66
CA ALA A 259 -16.08 28.20 -3.41
C ALA A 259 -15.55 27.41 -2.19
N GLU A 260 -15.75 26.10 -2.16
CA GLU A 260 -15.40 25.21 -1.06
C GLU A 260 -13.90 25.23 -0.76
N ILE A 261 -13.05 25.12 -1.78
CA ILE A 261 -11.60 25.17 -1.58
C ILE A 261 -11.12 26.55 -1.13
N GLN A 262 -11.85 27.60 -1.53
CA GLN A 262 -11.51 29.00 -1.22
C GLN A 262 -11.82 29.37 0.23
N SER A 263 -12.68 28.59 0.89
CA SER A 263 -13.02 28.75 2.31
C SER A 263 -11.89 28.33 3.26
N SER A 264 -10.82 27.73 2.74
CA SER A 264 -9.70 27.21 3.51
C SER A 264 -8.40 27.89 3.16
N GLY A 265 -7.63 28.29 4.17
CA GLY A 265 -6.29 28.90 3.99
C GLY A 265 -5.18 27.87 3.74
N TYR A 266 -5.46 26.59 3.95
CA TYR A 266 -4.52 25.48 3.79
C TYR A 266 -5.20 24.34 3.05
N TRP A 267 -4.51 23.66 2.14
CA TRP A 267 -5.05 22.52 1.38
C TRP A 267 -4.12 21.31 1.46
N PHE A 268 -4.65 20.14 1.78
CA PHE A 268 -3.92 18.88 1.71
C PHE A 268 -4.29 18.13 0.42
N LEU A 269 -3.33 17.96 -0.48
CA LEU A 269 -3.56 17.43 -1.84
C LEU A 269 -2.68 16.21 -2.14
N GLN A 270 -3.19 15.28 -2.95
CA GLN A 270 -2.49 14.09 -3.45
C GLN A 270 -2.64 13.98 -4.97
N PRO A 271 -1.89 14.77 -5.76
CA PRO A 271 -2.21 14.96 -7.18
C PRO A 271 -1.94 13.75 -8.08
N ASN A 272 -0.96 12.89 -7.76
CA ASN A 272 -0.59 11.77 -8.64
C ASN A 272 -1.50 10.55 -8.49
N ALA A 273 -1.89 10.25 -7.26
CA ALA A 273 -2.86 9.21 -6.96
C ALA A 273 -3.54 9.58 -5.63
N HIS A 274 -4.75 10.13 -5.71
CA HIS A 274 -5.51 10.44 -4.51
C HIS A 274 -5.84 9.15 -3.75
N ASN A 275 -5.65 9.16 -2.43
CA ASN A 275 -5.93 8.02 -1.56
C ASN A 275 -7.20 8.32 -0.73
N PRO A 276 -8.31 7.57 -0.93
CA PRO A 276 -8.38 6.26 -1.58
C PRO A 276 -8.91 6.23 -3.02
N THR A 277 -9.34 7.35 -3.62
CA THR A 277 -10.19 7.30 -4.83
C THR A 277 -9.44 7.07 -6.14
N ALA A 278 -8.12 6.99 -6.11
CA ALA A 278 -7.24 6.78 -7.26
C ALA A 278 -7.47 7.80 -8.39
N VAL A 279 -7.83 9.04 -8.05
CA VAL A 279 -7.94 10.15 -9.01
C VAL A 279 -6.56 10.76 -9.21
N THR A 280 -6.20 11.01 -10.48
CA THR A 280 -4.99 11.74 -10.86
C THR A 280 -5.39 13.14 -11.32
N THR A 281 -4.86 14.17 -10.69
CA THR A 281 -5.09 15.58 -11.05
C THR A 281 -4.25 15.96 -12.28
N SER A 282 -4.88 16.43 -13.36
CA SER A 282 -4.16 16.84 -14.58
C SER A 282 -3.22 18.02 -14.36
N LEU A 283 -2.33 18.24 -15.33
CA LEU A 283 -1.46 19.41 -15.35
C LEU A 283 -2.25 20.72 -15.38
N GLU A 284 -3.37 20.76 -16.10
CA GLU A 284 -4.21 21.95 -16.16
C GLU A 284 -4.82 22.25 -14.79
N ARG A 285 -5.45 21.26 -14.15
CA ARG A 285 -6.02 21.43 -12.81
C ARG A 285 -4.96 21.80 -11.77
N ARG A 286 -3.77 21.21 -11.82
CA ARG A 286 -2.66 21.58 -10.92
C ARG A 286 -2.27 23.06 -11.10
N ARG A 287 -2.20 23.57 -12.34
CA ARG A 287 -1.90 25.00 -12.59
C ARG A 287 -3.01 25.90 -12.04
N GLN A 288 -4.27 25.53 -12.23
CA GLN A 288 -5.41 26.28 -11.69
C GLN A 288 -5.37 26.32 -10.16
N LEU A 289 -5.12 25.18 -9.49
CA LEU A 289 -4.98 25.10 -8.04
C LEU A 289 -3.82 25.97 -7.53
N LEU A 290 -2.66 25.92 -8.20
CA LEU A 290 -1.50 26.73 -7.79
C LEU A 290 -1.75 28.24 -7.96
N GLN A 291 -2.36 28.65 -9.08
CA GLN A 291 -2.77 30.04 -9.30
C GLN A 291 -3.76 30.51 -8.23
N LEU A 292 -4.73 29.66 -7.89
CA LEU A 292 -5.72 29.93 -6.85
C LEU A 292 -5.07 30.10 -5.47
N ALA A 293 -4.12 29.24 -5.13
CA ALA A 293 -3.39 29.31 -3.87
C ALA A 293 -2.60 30.62 -3.78
N ASN A 294 -1.83 30.94 -4.83
CA ASN A 294 -1.00 32.13 -4.88
C ASN A 294 -1.82 33.42 -4.84
N GLY A 295 -2.96 33.48 -5.56
CA GLY A 295 -3.85 34.64 -5.53
C GLY A 295 -4.49 34.91 -4.16
N ARG A 296 -4.52 33.92 -3.27
CA ARG A 296 -5.10 34.02 -1.92
C ARG A 296 -4.10 33.99 -0.78
N GLY A 297 -2.83 33.69 -1.07
CA GLY A 297 -1.86 33.36 -0.04
C GLY A 297 -2.21 32.07 0.72
N ALA A 298 -2.92 31.12 0.08
CA ALA A 298 -3.17 29.81 0.66
C ALA A 298 -1.93 28.92 0.57
N VAL A 299 -1.77 28.00 1.51
CA VAL A 299 -0.63 27.07 1.56
C VAL A 299 -1.08 25.67 1.14
N ILE A 300 -0.36 25.05 0.22
CA ILE A 300 -0.61 23.68 -0.21
C ILE A 300 0.35 22.74 0.53
N ILE A 301 -0.20 21.72 1.18
CA ILE A 301 0.54 20.56 1.67
C ILE A 301 0.34 19.45 0.64
N GLU A 302 1.35 19.25 -0.20
CA GLU A 302 1.34 18.27 -1.29
C GLU A 302 1.96 16.95 -0.80
N ASN A 303 1.16 15.89 -0.80
CA ASN A 303 1.62 14.53 -0.53
C ASN A 303 1.85 13.77 -1.85
N ASP A 304 3.12 13.51 -2.17
CA ASP A 304 3.55 12.85 -3.40
C ASP A 304 4.11 11.44 -3.15
N CYS A 305 3.63 10.70 -2.15
CA CYS A 305 4.20 9.39 -1.79
C CYS A 305 3.98 8.28 -2.84
N ASP A 306 2.96 8.39 -3.70
CA ASP A 306 2.57 7.31 -4.62
C ASP A 306 3.21 7.42 -6.02
N HIS A 307 4.04 8.45 -6.29
CA HIS A 307 4.58 8.70 -7.63
C HIS A 307 5.62 7.68 -8.10
N GLU A 308 6.30 6.99 -7.17
CA GLU A 308 7.40 6.07 -7.47
C GLU A 308 6.94 4.91 -8.39
N PHE A 309 5.69 4.47 -8.19
CA PHE A 309 5.10 3.38 -8.96
C PHE A 309 4.17 3.96 -10.02
N CYS A 310 4.75 4.38 -11.14
CA CYS A 310 4.03 4.86 -12.32
C CYS A 310 4.11 3.81 -13.45
N TYR A 311 2.96 3.41 -13.99
CA TYR A 311 2.86 2.31 -14.97
C TYR A 311 2.75 2.80 -16.41
N HIS A 312 2.44 4.08 -16.59
CA HIS A 312 2.34 4.75 -17.88
C HIS A 312 3.28 5.95 -17.92
N GLY A 313 4.38 5.82 -18.67
CA GLY A 313 5.34 6.91 -18.86
C GLY A 313 6.00 7.36 -17.56
N THR A 314 6.01 8.66 -17.31
CA THR A 314 6.57 9.26 -16.10
C THR A 314 5.47 9.91 -15.25
N PRO A 315 5.59 9.89 -13.91
CA PRO A 315 4.62 10.51 -13.04
C PRO A 315 4.57 12.02 -13.26
N LEU A 316 3.36 12.58 -13.33
CA LEU A 316 3.18 14.01 -13.55
C LEU A 316 3.93 14.83 -12.48
N PRO A 317 4.58 15.94 -12.88
CA PRO A 317 5.37 16.79 -11.99
C PRO A 317 4.53 17.36 -10.84
N PRO A 318 5.07 17.37 -9.60
CA PRO A 318 4.35 17.88 -8.44
C PRO A 318 4.15 19.40 -8.52
N LEU A 319 3.13 19.93 -7.87
CA LEU A 319 2.84 21.37 -7.75
C LEU A 319 4.07 22.13 -7.25
N LYS A 320 4.84 21.53 -6.32
CA LYS A 320 6.07 22.13 -5.80
C LYS A 320 7.11 22.49 -6.86
N SER A 321 7.14 21.75 -7.99
CA SER A 321 8.12 21.94 -9.06
C SER A 321 7.77 23.09 -10.02
N PHE A 322 6.54 23.61 -9.97
CA PHE A 322 6.08 24.66 -10.87
C PHE A 322 6.55 26.05 -10.44
N GLY A 323 6.59 26.97 -11.41
CA GLY A 323 6.72 28.40 -11.11
C GLY A 323 5.59 28.85 -10.18
N GLY A 324 5.95 29.51 -9.07
CA GLY A 324 5.00 29.86 -8.01
C GLY A 324 4.78 28.75 -6.97
N GLY A 325 5.54 27.64 -7.00
CA GLY A 325 5.51 26.57 -6.01
C GLY A 325 6.06 26.93 -4.62
N GLU A 326 6.25 28.22 -4.31
CA GLU A 326 6.78 28.71 -3.04
C GLU A 326 5.79 28.48 -1.88
N SER A 327 4.49 28.56 -2.17
CA SER A 327 3.37 28.28 -1.26
C SER A 327 3.13 26.78 -1.01
N VAL A 328 3.91 25.91 -1.66
CA VAL A 328 3.77 24.46 -1.55
C VAL A 328 4.80 23.89 -0.57
N ILE A 329 4.31 23.13 0.41
CA ILE A 329 5.07 22.24 1.28
C ILE A 329 4.93 20.84 0.72
N TYR A 330 6.05 20.22 0.34
CA TYR A 330 6.07 18.91 -0.30
C TYR A 330 6.40 17.82 0.73
N LEU A 331 5.65 16.72 0.66
CA LEU A 331 5.78 15.54 1.51
C LEU A 331 6.06 14.32 0.65
N TYR A 332 7.06 13.55 1.07
CA TYR A 332 7.34 12.24 0.51
C TYR A 332 7.71 11.26 1.61
N GLN A 333 7.26 10.02 1.45
CA GLN A 333 7.64 8.87 2.25
C GLN A 333 8.01 7.76 1.29
N PHE A 334 9.06 7.02 1.62
CA PHE A 334 9.40 5.83 0.87
C PHE A 334 8.24 4.81 0.95
N PRO A 335 7.87 4.20 -0.18
CA PRO A 335 6.77 3.25 -0.21
C PRO A 335 7.13 2.01 0.62
N LYS A 336 6.13 1.49 1.34
CA LYS A 336 6.26 0.26 2.14
C LYS A 336 6.77 -0.93 1.35
N VAL A 337 6.51 -0.95 0.05
CA VAL A 337 6.96 -2.01 -0.88
C VAL A 337 8.50 -2.10 -0.97
N ILE A 338 9.19 -0.96 -0.86
CA ILE A 338 10.67 -0.90 -0.85
C ILE A 338 11.19 -1.01 0.58
N ASP A 339 10.52 -0.34 1.51
CA ASP A 339 10.91 -0.20 2.90
C ASP A 339 9.73 -0.44 3.86
N PRO A 340 9.46 -1.70 4.23
CA PRO A 340 8.36 -2.00 5.15
C PRO A 340 8.64 -1.59 6.61
N GLY A 341 9.90 -1.36 6.99
CA GLY A 341 10.33 -1.28 8.39
C GLY A 341 10.89 0.07 8.86
N MET A 342 11.49 0.88 7.98
CA MET A 342 12.17 2.11 8.35
C MET A 342 11.20 3.31 8.38
N GLN A 343 10.20 3.30 7.50
CA GLN A 343 9.09 4.26 7.45
C GLN A 343 9.56 5.72 7.52
N LEU A 344 10.61 6.07 6.76
CA LEU A 344 11.15 7.42 6.72
C LEU A 344 10.36 8.31 5.75
N ALA A 345 10.05 9.52 6.19
CA ALA A 345 9.49 10.58 5.36
C ALA A 345 10.37 11.82 5.41
N PHE A 346 10.22 12.70 4.43
CA PHE A 346 10.81 14.03 4.46
C PHE A 346 9.82 15.10 4.03
N VAL A 347 10.00 16.28 4.64
CA VAL A 347 9.26 17.50 4.35
C VAL A 347 10.20 18.46 3.63
N VAL A 348 9.73 19.05 2.54
CA VAL A 348 10.40 20.14 1.84
C VAL A 348 9.59 21.42 2.02
N ALA A 349 10.18 22.40 2.69
CA ALA A 349 9.53 23.68 2.99
C ALA A 349 10.55 24.82 3.06
N PRO A 350 10.13 26.10 3.06
CA PRO A 350 11.04 27.22 3.28
C PRO A 350 11.84 27.07 4.59
N LYS A 351 13.10 27.54 4.61
CA LYS A 351 14.02 27.43 5.77
C LYS A 351 13.36 27.87 7.11
N PRO A 352 12.59 28.98 7.18
CA PRO A 352 11.93 29.40 8.42
C PRO A 352 10.85 28.44 8.92
N VAL A 353 10.23 27.67 8.03
CA VAL A 353 9.25 26.63 8.38
C VAL A 353 9.98 25.41 8.93
N ILE A 354 11.04 24.96 8.24
CA ILE A 354 11.86 23.82 8.66
C ILE A 354 12.48 24.05 10.04
N GLN A 355 12.99 25.25 10.32
CA GLN A 355 13.53 25.59 11.64
C GLN A 355 12.48 25.43 12.76
N ARG A 356 11.24 25.87 12.53
CA ARG A 356 10.15 25.73 13.50
C ARG A 356 9.70 24.27 13.64
N LEU A 357 9.62 23.52 12.53
CA LEU A 357 9.31 22.09 12.58
C LEU A 357 10.41 21.30 13.32
N ARG A 358 11.69 21.65 13.16
CA ARG A 358 12.80 21.07 13.93
C ARG A 358 12.63 21.33 15.42
N ALA A 359 12.23 22.54 15.82
CA ALA A 359 11.97 22.86 17.22
C ALA A 359 10.78 22.06 17.78
N LEU A 360 9.67 21.94 17.02
CA LEU A 360 8.51 21.14 17.43
C LEU A 360 8.83 19.64 17.53
N ARG A 361 9.57 19.10 16.56
CA ARG A 361 10.01 17.70 16.56
C ARG A 361 10.82 17.39 17.82
N TYR A 362 11.79 18.26 18.15
CA TYR A 362 12.64 18.11 19.33
C TYR A 362 11.85 17.96 20.64
N ASN A 363 10.72 18.67 20.78
CA ASN A 363 9.86 18.57 21.96
C ASN A 363 9.13 17.22 22.10
N LEU A 364 8.85 16.53 20.98
CA LEU A 364 8.14 15.25 20.97
C LEU A 364 9.11 14.06 21.03
N ARG A 365 10.23 14.18 20.31
CA ARG A 365 11.31 13.20 20.21
C ARG A 365 12.52 13.87 19.57
N GLU A 366 13.69 13.83 20.23
CA GLU A 366 14.90 14.55 19.80
C GLU A 366 15.18 14.44 18.29
N ARG A 367 15.25 13.20 17.75
CA ARG A 367 15.44 12.96 16.31
C ARG A 367 14.92 11.61 15.84
N VAL A 368 14.78 11.48 14.51
CA VAL A 368 14.66 10.19 13.82
C VAL A 368 15.93 9.37 14.07
N PRO A 369 15.90 8.04 14.25
CA PRO A 369 17.09 7.26 14.59
C PRO A 369 18.16 7.42 13.51
N ALA A 370 19.35 7.88 13.90
CA ALA A 370 20.43 8.20 12.96
C ALA A 370 20.88 6.98 12.15
N ILE A 371 20.82 5.78 12.75
CA ILE A 371 21.11 4.52 12.07
C ILE A 371 20.22 4.29 10.86
N ASN A 372 18.91 4.52 10.98
CA ASN A 372 17.95 4.37 9.89
C ASN A 372 18.24 5.37 8.76
N GLN A 373 18.54 6.62 9.13
CA GLN A 373 18.87 7.65 8.17
C GLN A 373 20.15 7.33 7.39
N ARG A 374 21.22 6.89 8.10
CA ARG A 374 22.49 6.49 7.50
C ARG A 374 22.34 5.26 6.61
N LEU A 375 21.56 4.27 7.04
CA LEU A 375 21.29 3.06 6.25
C LEU A 375 20.61 3.42 4.93
N LEU A 376 19.58 4.26 4.98
CA LEU A 376 18.91 4.76 3.77
C LEU A 376 19.84 5.57 2.88
N ALA A 377 20.69 6.42 3.46
CA ALA A 377 21.67 7.19 2.70
C ALA A 377 22.58 6.29 1.88
N LYS A 378 23.10 5.20 2.48
CA LYS A 378 23.93 4.21 1.79
C LYS A 378 23.14 3.48 0.71
N PHE A 379 21.91 3.07 1.01
CA PHE A 379 21.04 2.37 0.06
C PHE A 379 20.77 3.19 -1.21
N ILE A 380 20.53 4.49 -1.05
CA ILE A 380 20.37 5.41 -2.18
C ILE A 380 21.71 5.67 -2.88
N ALA A 381 22.79 5.91 -2.11
CA ALA A 381 24.12 6.21 -2.65
C ALA A 381 24.67 5.08 -3.53
N SER A 382 24.45 3.82 -3.14
CA SER A 382 24.85 2.62 -3.89
C SER A 382 23.94 2.31 -5.10
N GLY A 383 22.87 3.08 -5.32
CA GLY A 383 21.93 2.87 -6.44
C GLY A 383 20.93 1.73 -6.23
N HIS A 384 20.91 1.10 -5.06
CA HIS A 384 19.99 0.01 -4.75
C HIS A 384 18.52 0.46 -4.75
N HIS A 385 18.26 1.71 -4.32
CA HIS A 385 16.93 2.31 -4.42
C HIS A 385 16.41 2.28 -5.86
N ASP A 386 17.21 2.77 -6.80
CA ASP A 386 16.79 2.88 -8.20
C ASP A 386 16.58 1.52 -8.85
N ALA A 387 17.49 0.57 -8.57
CA ALA A 387 17.36 -0.79 -9.05
C ALA A 387 16.11 -1.49 -8.46
N ALA A 388 15.85 -1.30 -7.17
CA ALA A 388 14.67 -1.85 -6.49
C ALA A 388 13.38 -1.21 -7.03
N SER A 389 13.28 0.12 -7.10
CA SER A 389 12.15 0.83 -7.68
C SER A 389 11.86 0.35 -9.10
N PHE A 390 12.87 0.28 -9.97
CA PHE A 390 12.70 -0.19 -11.34
C PHE A 390 12.13 -1.62 -11.40
N ARG A 391 12.77 -2.56 -10.69
CA ARG A 391 12.37 -3.97 -10.65
C ARG A 391 10.94 -4.14 -10.10
N ILE A 392 10.63 -3.47 -9.00
CA ILE A 392 9.32 -3.52 -8.35
C ILE A 392 8.26 -2.92 -9.27
N THR A 393 8.51 -1.75 -9.88
CA THR A 393 7.56 -1.10 -10.79
C THR A 393 7.22 -1.98 -11.99
N GLN A 394 8.17 -2.74 -12.57
CA GLN A 394 7.86 -3.68 -13.65
C GLN A 394 6.90 -4.78 -13.20
N GLN A 395 7.14 -5.38 -12.03
CA GLN A 395 6.27 -6.42 -11.47
C GLN A 395 4.89 -5.89 -11.09
N LEU A 396 4.83 -4.67 -10.55
CA LEU A 396 3.56 -4.02 -10.26
C LEU A 396 2.82 -3.59 -11.53
N ARG A 397 3.53 -3.27 -12.61
CA ARG A 397 2.93 -3.00 -13.93
C ARG A 397 2.22 -4.22 -14.49
N GLU A 398 2.85 -5.41 -14.43
CA GLU A 398 2.22 -6.67 -14.85
C GLU A 398 0.90 -6.91 -14.08
N ARG A 399 0.93 -6.69 -12.76
CA ARG A 399 -0.26 -6.81 -11.90
C ARG A 399 -1.32 -5.76 -12.21
N TRP A 400 -0.90 -4.53 -12.47
CA TRP A 400 -1.80 -3.43 -12.83
C TRP A 400 -2.52 -3.70 -14.15
N VAL A 401 -1.81 -4.24 -15.16
CA VAL A 401 -2.40 -4.68 -16.44
C VAL A 401 -3.39 -5.82 -16.22
N ALA A 402 -2.96 -6.90 -15.55
CA ALA A 402 -3.82 -8.06 -15.26
C ALA A 402 -5.09 -7.66 -14.49
N LEU A 403 -4.99 -6.75 -13.53
CA LEU A 403 -6.15 -6.25 -12.79
C LEU A 403 -7.10 -5.45 -13.69
N GLY A 404 -6.58 -4.58 -14.55
CA GLY A 404 -7.40 -3.83 -15.50
C GLY A 404 -8.16 -4.74 -16.44
N GLU A 405 -7.46 -5.70 -17.07
CA GLU A 405 -8.06 -6.66 -17.99
C GLU A 405 -9.12 -7.52 -17.29
N ALA A 406 -8.84 -7.99 -16.07
CA ALA A 406 -9.78 -8.80 -15.30
C ALA A 406 -11.04 -8.00 -14.91
N LEU A 407 -10.87 -6.74 -14.47
CA LEU A 407 -12.00 -5.87 -14.12
C LEU A 407 -12.87 -5.53 -15.34
N MET A 408 -12.26 -5.20 -16.48
CA MET A 408 -12.99 -4.96 -17.72
C MET A 408 -13.77 -6.19 -18.19
N HIS A 409 -13.18 -7.38 -18.03
CA HIS A 409 -13.81 -8.62 -18.47
C HIS A 409 -14.95 -9.09 -17.56
N HIS A 410 -14.73 -9.08 -16.24
CA HIS A 410 -15.66 -9.68 -15.28
C HIS A 410 -16.65 -8.70 -14.64
N LEU A 411 -16.31 -7.41 -14.60
CA LEU A 411 -17.11 -6.34 -14.00
C LEU A 411 -17.33 -5.17 -14.97
N PRO A 412 -17.79 -5.40 -16.21
CA PRO A 412 -17.89 -4.37 -17.25
C PRO A 412 -18.82 -3.19 -16.88
N LYS A 413 -19.81 -3.42 -16.01
CA LYS A 413 -20.80 -2.42 -15.58
C LYS A 413 -20.35 -1.55 -14.42
N LEU A 414 -19.23 -1.89 -13.76
CA LEU A 414 -18.79 -1.20 -12.57
C LEU A 414 -17.89 -0.04 -12.95
N LEU A 415 -18.12 1.14 -12.37
CA LEU A 415 -17.19 2.25 -12.53
C LEU A 415 -15.97 2.00 -11.63
N VAL A 416 -14.82 1.80 -12.28
CA VAL A 416 -13.52 1.59 -11.66
C VAL A 416 -12.66 2.80 -11.94
N ARG A 417 -12.19 3.47 -10.88
CA ARG A 417 -11.12 4.47 -10.99
C ARG A 417 -9.78 3.82 -10.73
N ARG A 418 -8.87 3.94 -11.71
CA ARG A 418 -7.55 3.35 -11.67
C ARG A 418 -6.51 4.39 -12.08
N ALA A 419 -5.77 4.92 -11.12
CA ALA A 419 -4.67 5.82 -11.40
C ALA A 419 -3.55 5.10 -12.16
N GLY A 420 -2.82 5.86 -12.98
CA GLY A 420 -1.57 5.41 -13.60
C GLY A 420 -0.40 5.31 -12.61
N CYS A 421 -0.58 5.80 -11.38
CA CYS A 421 0.37 5.70 -10.28
C CYS A 421 -0.24 5.00 -9.04
N GLY A 422 0.61 4.55 -8.11
CA GLY A 422 0.19 3.98 -6.83
C GLY A 422 -0.09 2.48 -6.90
N THR A 423 -0.73 1.92 -5.87
CA THR A 423 -0.81 0.44 -5.67
C THR A 423 -2.23 -0.11 -5.52
N ALA A 424 -3.25 0.70 -5.83
CA ALA A 424 -4.64 0.31 -5.71
C ALA A 424 -5.55 1.03 -6.71
N CYS A 425 -6.71 0.43 -6.97
CA CYS A 425 -7.84 1.08 -7.65
C CYS A 425 -9.07 1.19 -6.73
N TRP A 426 -10.03 2.00 -7.16
CA TRP A 426 -11.25 2.33 -6.44
C TRP A 426 -12.47 1.87 -7.23
N LEU A 427 -13.35 1.11 -6.59
CA LEU A 427 -14.54 0.52 -7.19
C LEU A 427 -15.76 1.04 -6.45
N GLU A 428 -16.62 1.81 -7.13
CA GLU A 428 -17.88 2.29 -6.56
C GLU A 428 -18.94 1.21 -6.71
N LEU A 429 -19.52 0.73 -5.60
CA LEU A 429 -20.55 -0.30 -5.66
C LEU A 429 -21.94 0.31 -5.90
N PRO A 430 -22.82 -0.40 -6.62
CA PRO A 430 -24.24 -0.10 -6.70
C PRO A 430 -24.87 0.09 -5.30
N LYS A 431 -25.83 1.01 -5.18
CA LYS A 431 -26.47 1.38 -3.90
C LYS A 431 -27.17 0.21 -3.19
N ASN A 432 -27.59 -0.81 -3.94
CA ASN A 432 -28.25 -2.01 -3.43
C ASN A 432 -27.27 -3.06 -2.87
N LEU A 433 -25.97 -2.90 -3.08
CA LEU A 433 -24.93 -3.77 -2.51
C LEU A 433 -24.26 -3.10 -1.33
N SER A 434 -24.02 -3.85 -0.25
CA SER A 434 -23.25 -3.35 0.89
C SER A 434 -21.80 -3.79 0.80
N ALA A 435 -20.87 -2.82 0.70
CA ALA A 435 -19.44 -3.09 0.72
C ALA A 435 -19.01 -3.95 1.92
N GLU A 436 -19.60 -3.71 3.10
CA GLU A 436 -19.29 -4.49 4.32
C GLU A 436 -19.76 -5.94 4.24
N GLN A 437 -20.95 -6.19 3.67
CA GLN A 437 -21.47 -7.55 3.53
C GLN A 437 -20.66 -8.31 2.48
N LEU A 438 -20.36 -7.65 1.35
CA LEU A 438 -19.53 -8.19 0.29
C LEU A 438 -18.13 -8.56 0.80
N GLN A 439 -17.50 -7.70 1.60
CA GLN A 439 -16.20 -8.00 2.23
C GLN A 439 -16.24 -9.28 3.05
N LYS A 440 -17.25 -9.45 3.92
CA LYS A 440 -17.39 -10.65 4.76
C LYS A 440 -17.62 -11.92 3.94
N GLN A 441 -18.36 -11.83 2.84
CA GLN A 441 -18.57 -12.97 1.93
C GLN A 441 -17.31 -13.31 1.15
N ALA A 442 -16.61 -12.29 0.64
CA ALA A 442 -15.35 -12.41 -0.07
C ALA A 442 -14.28 -13.08 0.81
N GLU A 443 -14.16 -12.67 2.08
CA GLU A 443 -13.21 -13.28 3.02
C GLU A 443 -13.45 -14.79 3.21
N ARG A 444 -14.71 -15.25 3.19
CA ARG A 444 -15.05 -16.69 3.27
C ARG A 444 -14.60 -17.48 2.04
N GLN A 445 -14.43 -16.81 0.91
CA GLN A 445 -13.90 -17.38 -0.32
C GLN A 445 -12.38 -17.14 -0.48
N GLY A 446 -11.71 -16.63 0.56
CA GLY A 446 -10.27 -16.39 0.54
C GLY A 446 -9.84 -15.06 -0.10
N LEU A 447 -10.78 -14.15 -0.38
CA LEU A 447 -10.51 -12.81 -0.89
C LEU A 447 -10.45 -11.82 0.26
N LEU A 448 -9.29 -11.19 0.45
CA LEU A 448 -9.14 -10.12 1.42
C LEU A 448 -9.29 -8.77 0.72
N LEU A 449 -10.36 -8.03 1.04
CA LEU A 449 -10.71 -6.76 0.42
C LEU A 449 -10.65 -5.61 1.43
N GLU A 450 -10.39 -4.39 0.94
CA GLU A 450 -10.52 -3.17 1.75
C GLU A 450 -11.78 -2.40 1.35
N VAL A 451 -12.51 -1.87 2.34
CA VAL A 451 -13.77 -1.17 2.13
C VAL A 451 -13.76 0.27 2.63
N ALA A 452 -14.40 1.16 1.89
CA ALA A 452 -14.75 2.50 2.32
C ALA A 452 -16.26 2.56 2.60
N ARG A 453 -16.61 2.23 3.85
CA ARG A 453 -17.99 2.00 4.32
C ARG A 453 -18.94 3.15 4.00
N GLU A 454 -18.50 4.38 4.27
CA GLU A 454 -19.29 5.61 4.09
C GLU A 454 -19.59 5.94 2.63
N TYR A 455 -18.81 5.37 1.71
CA TYR A 455 -18.89 5.65 0.28
C TYR A 455 -19.37 4.43 -0.52
N ASN A 456 -19.72 3.34 0.18
CA ASN A 456 -20.10 2.06 -0.40
C ASN A 456 -19.16 1.63 -1.55
N ALA A 457 -17.86 1.61 -1.26
CA ALA A 457 -16.85 1.36 -2.27
C ALA A 457 -15.78 0.38 -1.78
N LEU A 458 -15.13 -0.28 -2.73
CA LEU A 458 -13.98 -1.14 -2.49
C LEU A 458 -12.70 -0.44 -2.91
N ARG A 459 -11.64 -0.68 -2.17
CA ARG A 459 -10.28 -0.38 -2.59
C ARG A 459 -9.56 -1.69 -2.84
N ILE A 460 -9.16 -1.91 -4.08
CA ILE A 460 -8.52 -3.16 -4.52
C ILE A 460 -7.03 -2.88 -4.69
N GLY A 461 -6.23 -3.33 -3.72
CA GLY A 461 -4.78 -3.24 -3.80
C GLY A 461 -4.19 -4.41 -4.57
N PHE A 462 -3.11 -4.18 -5.31
CA PHE A 462 -2.47 -5.21 -6.14
C PHE A 462 -0.97 -5.39 -5.83
N ALA A 463 -0.45 -4.73 -4.79
CA ALA A 463 0.96 -4.81 -4.44
C ALA A 463 1.38 -6.14 -3.80
N ALA A 464 0.47 -6.87 -3.15
CA ALA A 464 0.80 -8.10 -2.43
C ALA A 464 0.36 -9.40 -3.14
N ILE A 465 -0.43 -9.32 -4.20
CA ILE A 465 -0.96 -10.47 -4.95
C ILE A 465 -0.11 -10.77 -6.20
N GLU A 466 0.00 -12.05 -6.57
CA GLU A 466 0.65 -12.50 -7.82
C GLU A 466 -0.21 -12.16 -9.05
N ALA A 467 0.42 -11.82 -10.18
CA ALA A 467 -0.30 -11.41 -11.38
C ALA A 467 -1.25 -12.51 -11.93
N ASP A 468 -0.82 -13.77 -11.89
CA ASP A 468 -1.57 -14.94 -12.35
C ASP A 468 -2.78 -15.29 -11.47
N ARG A 469 -2.82 -14.81 -10.23
CA ARG A 469 -3.97 -15.00 -9.32
C ARG A 469 -5.02 -13.90 -9.41
N ILE A 470 -4.68 -12.77 -10.02
CA ILE A 470 -5.57 -11.59 -10.06
C ILE A 470 -6.89 -11.93 -10.76
N GLU A 471 -6.83 -12.55 -11.94
CA GLU A 471 -8.03 -12.87 -12.71
C GLU A 471 -8.99 -13.76 -11.92
N ALA A 472 -8.48 -14.84 -11.33
CA ALA A 472 -9.28 -15.75 -10.51
C ALA A 472 -9.94 -15.05 -9.32
N GLY A 473 -9.19 -14.17 -8.64
CA GLY A 473 -9.72 -13.36 -7.54
C GLY A 473 -10.82 -12.39 -8.01
N VAL A 474 -10.62 -11.71 -9.13
CA VAL A 474 -11.63 -10.79 -9.69
C VAL A 474 -12.86 -11.55 -10.18
N ALA A 475 -12.71 -12.74 -10.75
CA ALA A 475 -13.82 -13.59 -11.16
C ALA A 475 -14.72 -13.98 -9.97
N ILE A 476 -14.13 -14.32 -8.81
CA ILE A 476 -14.88 -14.60 -7.58
C ILE A 476 -15.61 -13.34 -7.10
N LEU A 477 -14.93 -12.18 -7.10
CA LEU A 477 -15.55 -10.90 -6.74
C LEU A 477 -16.76 -10.60 -7.65
N ALA A 478 -16.63 -10.85 -8.95
CA ALA A 478 -17.71 -10.66 -9.91
C ALA A 478 -18.90 -11.59 -9.67
N GLN A 479 -18.66 -12.86 -9.30
CA GLN A 479 -19.73 -13.78 -8.93
C GLN A 479 -20.52 -13.29 -7.71
N LEU A 480 -19.83 -12.74 -6.70
CA LEU A 480 -20.48 -12.19 -5.52
C LEU A 480 -21.31 -10.94 -5.84
N ILE A 481 -20.75 -10.02 -6.63
CA ILE A 481 -21.45 -8.80 -7.05
C ILE A 481 -22.66 -9.15 -7.93
N ASN A 482 -22.50 -9.98 -8.96
CA ASN A 482 -23.57 -10.30 -9.90
C ASN A 482 -24.64 -11.22 -9.29
N GLY A 483 -24.27 -12.09 -8.35
CA GLY A 483 -25.19 -12.96 -7.62
C GLY A 483 -26.18 -12.18 -6.75
N GLU A 484 -25.75 -11.06 -6.16
CA GLU A 484 -26.61 -10.19 -5.34
C GLU A 484 -27.38 -9.14 -6.17
N VAL A 485 -26.87 -8.74 -7.35
CA VAL A 485 -27.53 -7.77 -8.26
C VAL A 485 -28.69 -8.40 -9.07
N SER A 486 -28.67 -9.73 -9.27
CA SER A 486 -29.57 -10.46 -10.19
C SER A 486 -31.08 -10.47 -9.87
N GLN A 487 -31.57 -9.73 -8.86
CA GLN A 487 -33.01 -9.66 -8.56
C GLN A 487 -33.73 -8.44 -9.15
N SER A 488 -33.02 -7.43 -9.66
CA SER A 488 -33.62 -6.18 -10.16
C SER A 488 -33.17 -5.75 -11.55
N GLU A 489 -32.31 -6.51 -12.23
CA GLU A 489 -31.82 -6.16 -13.56
C GLU A 489 -32.75 -6.62 -14.70
N GLU A 490 -32.73 -5.85 -15.78
CA GLU A 490 -33.32 -6.23 -17.06
C GLU A 490 -32.65 -7.52 -17.56
N THR A 491 -33.50 -8.49 -17.91
CA THR A 491 -33.15 -9.78 -18.50
C THR A 491 -33.59 -9.77 -19.96
N LEU A 492 -33.08 -10.72 -20.74
CA LEU A 492 -33.45 -10.85 -22.15
C LEU A 492 -34.96 -11.02 -22.37
N ASP A 493 -35.67 -11.62 -21.39
CA ASP A 493 -37.10 -11.89 -21.47
C ASP A 493 -37.99 -10.67 -21.20
N ASN A 494 -37.50 -9.70 -20.43
CA ASN A 494 -38.21 -8.45 -20.11
C ASN A 494 -37.52 -7.21 -20.70
N ALA A 495 -36.59 -7.41 -21.64
CA ALA A 495 -35.83 -6.34 -22.24
C ALA A 495 -36.72 -5.40 -23.08
N ILE A 496 -36.63 -4.10 -22.79
CA ILE A 496 -37.21 -3.03 -23.60
C ILE A 496 -36.33 -2.84 -24.84
N GLY A 497 -36.94 -2.98 -26.01
CA GLY A 497 -36.32 -2.81 -27.32
C GLY A 497 -36.63 -3.96 -28.28
N ARG A 498 -36.05 -3.90 -29.48
CA ARG A 498 -36.14 -4.96 -30.50
C ARG A 498 -34.97 -5.93 -30.33
N ARG A 499 -35.26 -7.18 -29.97
CA ARG A 499 -34.28 -8.27 -29.97
C ARG A 499 -33.92 -8.63 -31.41
N LEU A 500 -32.63 -8.61 -31.72
CA LEU A 500 -32.12 -8.95 -33.05
C LEU A 500 -31.95 -10.47 -33.19
N ARG A 501 -32.41 -11.00 -34.32
CA ARG A 501 -32.19 -12.38 -34.77
C ARG A 501 -30.99 -12.44 -35.71
N ALA A 502 -30.57 -13.65 -36.09
CA ALA A 502 -29.44 -13.84 -37.01
C ALA A 502 -29.57 -13.00 -38.30
N ALA A 503 -30.77 -12.95 -38.90
CA ALA A 503 -31.04 -12.18 -40.10
C ALA A 503 -30.89 -10.66 -39.88
N ASP A 504 -31.37 -10.15 -38.75
CA ASP A 504 -31.22 -8.73 -38.40
C ASP A 504 -29.76 -8.37 -38.15
N LEU A 505 -29.03 -9.22 -37.41
CA LEU A 505 -27.60 -9.03 -37.16
C LEU A 505 -26.79 -9.00 -38.46
N GLN A 506 -27.08 -9.91 -39.39
CA GLN A 506 -26.39 -9.97 -40.68
C GLN A 506 -26.69 -8.75 -41.56
N ALA A 507 -27.87 -8.15 -41.43
CA ALA A 507 -28.26 -6.97 -42.19
C ALA A 507 -27.77 -5.65 -41.56
N GLU A 508 -27.76 -5.56 -40.22
CA GLU A 508 -27.58 -4.29 -39.51
C GLU A 508 -26.19 -4.07 -38.89
N PHE A 509 -25.41 -5.13 -38.65
CA PHE A 509 -24.08 -5.00 -38.03
C PHE A 509 -22.94 -4.68 -39.02
N PRO A 510 -22.94 -5.17 -40.28
CA PRO A 510 -21.96 -4.72 -41.25
C PRO A 510 -21.97 -3.19 -41.43
N GLY A 511 -20.86 -2.52 -41.18
CA GLY A 511 -20.72 -1.05 -41.23
C GLY A 511 -21.18 -0.33 -39.96
N ALA A 512 -21.62 -1.04 -38.93
CA ALA A 512 -22.01 -0.45 -37.66
C ALA A 512 -20.81 0.10 -36.88
N VAL A 513 -21.03 1.21 -36.18
CA VAL A 513 -20.07 1.78 -35.22
C VAL A 513 -20.66 1.66 -33.83
N LEU A 514 -19.98 0.92 -32.96
CA LEU A 514 -20.36 0.76 -31.56
C LEU A 514 -19.52 1.69 -30.70
N LEU A 515 -20.17 2.58 -29.97
CA LEU A 515 -19.55 3.52 -29.05
C LEU A 515 -19.93 3.13 -27.62
N GLY A 516 -19.00 3.24 -26.69
CA GLY A 516 -19.30 2.97 -25.28
C GLY A 516 -18.19 3.44 -24.37
N THR A 517 -18.36 3.16 -23.09
CA THR A 517 -17.37 3.44 -22.05
C THR A 517 -17.14 2.13 -21.30
N ASN A 518 -15.88 1.73 -21.15
CA ASN A 518 -15.55 0.50 -20.41
C ASN A 518 -15.62 0.73 -18.88
N ALA A 519 -15.43 -0.35 -18.12
CA ALA A 519 -15.41 -0.29 -16.65
C ALA A 519 -14.38 0.69 -16.07
N LEU A 520 -13.30 0.99 -16.80
CA LEU A 520 -12.25 1.91 -16.37
C LEU A 520 -12.57 3.38 -16.67
N GLY A 521 -13.75 3.67 -17.25
CA GLY A 521 -14.17 5.01 -17.64
C GLY A 521 -13.63 5.45 -19.02
N GLU A 522 -13.00 4.55 -19.76
CA GLU A 522 -12.34 4.85 -21.04
C GLU A 522 -13.35 4.71 -22.18
N SER A 523 -13.40 5.72 -23.06
CA SER A 523 -14.32 5.69 -24.20
C SER A 523 -13.75 4.82 -25.31
N TYR A 524 -14.59 3.99 -25.93
CA TYR A 524 -14.20 3.14 -27.04
C TYR A 524 -15.10 3.32 -28.25
N ARG A 525 -14.53 3.02 -29.42
CA ARG A 525 -15.17 2.97 -30.72
C ARG A 525 -14.80 1.66 -31.39
N VAL A 526 -15.81 0.88 -31.79
CA VAL A 526 -15.64 -0.37 -32.54
C VAL A 526 -16.34 -0.26 -33.88
N GLN A 527 -15.58 -0.35 -34.96
CA GLN A 527 -16.12 -0.49 -36.32
C GLN A 527 -16.30 -1.97 -36.64
N VAL A 528 -17.49 -2.35 -37.08
CA VAL A 528 -17.85 -3.71 -37.47
C VAL A 528 -17.86 -3.80 -38.99
N MET A 529 -17.00 -4.65 -39.55
CA MET A 529 -16.83 -4.77 -41.00
C MET A 529 -17.67 -5.93 -41.57
N ALA A 530 -18.06 -5.80 -42.83
CA ALA A 530 -18.89 -6.79 -43.53
C ALA A 530 -18.20 -8.15 -43.75
N ASP A 531 -16.88 -8.16 -43.78
CA ASP A 531 -16.05 -9.37 -43.95
C ASP A 531 -15.87 -10.17 -42.64
N GLY A 532 -16.51 -9.75 -41.55
CA GLY A 532 -16.36 -10.36 -40.23
C GLY A 532 -15.24 -9.75 -39.40
N THR A 533 -14.52 -8.75 -39.89
CA THR A 533 -13.47 -8.04 -39.12
C THR A 533 -14.07 -7.01 -38.17
N MET A 534 -13.40 -6.74 -37.04
CA MET A 534 -13.69 -5.62 -36.15
C MET A 534 -12.44 -4.77 -35.92
N LEU A 535 -12.58 -3.46 -35.91
CA LEU A 535 -11.52 -2.51 -35.56
C LEU A 535 -11.91 -1.75 -34.30
N GLY A 536 -11.13 -1.90 -33.22
CA GLY A 536 -11.35 -1.26 -31.94
C GLY A 536 -10.37 -0.10 -31.73
N TYR A 537 -10.88 1.00 -31.19
CA TYR A 537 -10.14 2.17 -30.77
C TYR A 537 -10.59 2.52 -29.35
N ALA A 538 -9.69 2.57 -28.38
CA ALA A 538 -9.96 3.04 -27.03
C ALA A 538 -9.15 4.31 -26.79
N ARG A 539 -9.81 5.33 -26.26
CA ARG A 539 -9.20 6.63 -25.95
C ARG A 539 -9.18 6.82 -24.45
N ASN A 540 -7.97 6.92 -23.91
CA ASN A 540 -7.74 7.44 -22.57
C ASN A 540 -7.51 8.94 -22.62
N ASP A 541 -7.81 9.63 -21.52
CA ASP A 541 -7.62 11.08 -21.34
C ASP A 541 -6.14 11.54 -21.45
N VAL A 542 -5.21 10.65 -21.85
CA VAL A 542 -3.75 10.84 -21.81
C VAL A 542 -3.08 10.56 -23.17
N ASP A 543 -3.74 10.86 -24.28
CA ASP A 543 -3.14 10.91 -25.64
C ASP A 543 -2.57 9.60 -26.23
N VAL A 544 -3.00 8.43 -25.77
CA VAL A 544 -2.68 7.14 -26.43
C VAL A 544 -3.98 6.50 -26.92
N ASP A 545 -4.17 6.50 -28.24
CA ASP A 545 -5.19 5.65 -28.88
C ASP A 545 -4.71 4.20 -28.83
N GLU A 546 -5.27 3.41 -27.95
CA GLU A 546 -5.07 1.96 -27.98
C GLU A 546 -5.94 1.38 -29.08
N THR A 547 -5.34 0.58 -29.97
CA THR A 547 -6.08 -0.04 -31.07
C THR A 547 -5.98 -1.56 -30.97
N ASP A 548 -7.09 -2.24 -31.28
CA ASP A 548 -7.11 -3.69 -31.40
C ASP A 548 -7.94 -4.13 -32.61
N THR A 549 -7.67 -5.36 -33.06
CA THR A 549 -8.39 -5.98 -34.18
C THR A 549 -9.06 -7.25 -33.70
N GLY A 550 -10.24 -7.54 -34.22
CA GLY A 550 -11.00 -8.73 -33.84
C GLY A 550 -11.78 -9.32 -34.99
N ARG A 551 -12.49 -10.40 -34.71
CA ARG A 551 -13.45 -11.02 -35.62
C ARG A 551 -14.80 -11.17 -34.95
N TRP A 552 -15.85 -11.08 -35.74
CA TRP A 552 -17.20 -11.38 -35.34
C TRP A 552 -17.86 -12.38 -36.30
N TRP A 553 -18.80 -13.16 -35.78
CA TRP A 553 -19.59 -14.11 -36.55
C TRP A 553 -20.90 -14.41 -35.82
N LEU A 554 -21.79 -15.16 -36.45
CA LEU A 554 -23.06 -15.57 -35.86
C LEU A 554 -23.01 -17.02 -35.40
N GLN A 555 -23.59 -17.30 -34.24
CA GLN A 555 -23.85 -18.65 -33.75
C GLN A 555 -25.32 -18.76 -33.34
N GLY A 556 -26.17 -19.22 -34.27
CA GLY A 556 -27.62 -19.08 -34.13
C GLY A 556 -28.02 -17.61 -34.10
N ASP A 557 -28.89 -17.22 -33.17
CA ASP A 557 -29.33 -15.83 -32.93
C ASP A 557 -28.35 -15.03 -32.05
N MET A 558 -27.12 -15.50 -31.86
CA MET A 558 -26.12 -14.81 -31.06
C MET A 558 -25.07 -14.14 -31.94
N TRP A 559 -24.75 -12.90 -31.59
CA TRP A 559 -23.57 -12.22 -32.09
C TRP A 559 -22.37 -12.68 -31.27
N VAL A 560 -21.37 -13.23 -31.95
CA VAL A 560 -20.16 -13.72 -31.31
C VAL A 560 -18.99 -12.88 -31.76
N ARG A 561 -18.11 -12.51 -30.82
CA ARG A 561 -16.90 -11.78 -31.12
C ARG A 561 -15.68 -12.40 -30.44
N GLN A 562 -14.52 -12.16 -31.03
CA GLN A 562 -13.22 -12.48 -30.46
C GLN A 562 -12.22 -11.41 -30.88
N TRP A 563 -11.61 -10.74 -29.91
CA TRP A 563 -10.53 -9.79 -30.13
C TRP A 563 -9.18 -10.50 -30.26
N ARG A 564 -8.16 -9.79 -30.71
CA ARG A 564 -6.79 -10.30 -30.72
C ARG A 564 -6.14 -10.16 -29.35
N ASN A 565 -6.33 -9.00 -28.70
CA ASN A 565 -5.69 -8.70 -27.41
C ASN A 565 -6.74 -8.36 -26.34
N TRP A 566 -7.75 -7.54 -26.65
CA TRP A 566 -8.76 -7.12 -25.70
C TRP A 566 -9.54 -8.31 -25.14
N SER A 567 -9.92 -8.23 -23.86
CA SER A 567 -10.65 -9.32 -23.17
C SER A 567 -9.95 -10.69 -23.30
N TYR A 568 -8.62 -10.72 -23.19
CA TYR A 568 -7.79 -11.92 -23.30
C TYR A 568 -7.90 -12.67 -24.64
N GLY A 569 -8.37 -11.99 -25.69
CA GLY A 569 -8.70 -12.61 -26.97
C GLY A 569 -9.71 -13.77 -26.83
N ARG A 570 -10.54 -13.76 -25.79
CA ARG A 570 -11.55 -14.79 -25.56
C ARG A 570 -12.75 -14.59 -26.46
N LYS A 571 -13.36 -15.70 -26.85
CA LYS A 571 -14.65 -15.72 -27.51
C LYS A 571 -15.74 -15.29 -26.53
N ALA A 572 -16.58 -14.36 -26.94
CA ALA A 572 -17.75 -13.93 -26.18
C ALA A 572 -19.00 -13.92 -27.07
N SER A 573 -20.07 -14.56 -26.61
CA SER A 573 -21.34 -14.68 -27.32
C SER A 573 -22.41 -13.82 -26.64
N PHE A 574 -23.22 -13.13 -27.42
CA PHE A 574 -24.24 -12.23 -26.91
C PHE A 574 -25.56 -12.35 -27.67
N HIS A 575 -26.66 -12.30 -26.92
CA HIS A 575 -27.93 -11.84 -27.49
C HIS A 575 -27.94 -10.31 -27.53
N VAL A 576 -28.48 -9.74 -28.59
CA VAL A 576 -28.48 -8.28 -28.82
C VAL A 576 -29.89 -7.74 -28.83
N VAL A 577 -30.11 -6.65 -28.09
CA VAL A 577 -31.35 -5.86 -28.14
C VAL A 577 -30.99 -4.42 -28.48
N ILE A 578 -31.76 -3.81 -29.38
CA ILE A 578 -31.64 -2.39 -29.73
C ILE A 578 -32.85 -1.61 -29.22
N ASP A 579 -32.61 -0.48 -28.56
CA ASP A 579 -33.60 0.47 -28.09
C ASP A 579 -33.23 1.89 -28.55
N GLY A 580 -33.78 2.32 -29.68
CA GLY A 580 -33.36 3.53 -30.38
C GLY A 580 -31.88 3.44 -30.82
N HIS A 581 -31.04 4.34 -30.33
CA HIS A 581 -29.59 4.30 -30.55
C HIS A 581 -28.84 3.47 -29.51
N ARG A 582 -29.51 2.94 -28.48
CA ARG A 582 -28.85 2.10 -27.47
C ARG A 582 -28.80 0.66 -27.93
N ILE A 583 -27.64 0.05 -27.75
CA ILE A 583 -27.42 -1.39 -27.91
C ILE A 583 -27.21 -2.02 -26.54
N LYS A 584 -27.82 -3.17 -26.30
CA LYS A 584 -27.72 -3.94 -25.06
C LYS A 584 -27.24 -5.35 -25.41
N TRP A 585 -26.22 -5.83 -24.69
CA TRP A 585 -25.68 -7.18 -24.84
C TRP A 585 -26.10 -8.05 -23.66
N PHE A 586 -26.70 -9.19 -23.93
CA PHE A 586 -27.11 -10.17 -22.93
C PHE A 586 -26.29 -11.45 -23.06
N SER A 587 -25.96 -12.09 -21.94
CA SER A 587 -25.26 -13.38 -21.90
C SER A 587 -26.07 -14.49 -22.54
N GLU A 588 -25.45 -15.66 -22.70
CA GLU A 588 -26.13 -16.90 -23.09
C GLU A 588 -27.23 -17.31 -22.07
N THR A 589 -27.09 -16.90 -20.81
CA THR A 589 -28.10 -17.09 -19.75
C THR A 589 -29.17 -16.00 -19.70
N GLY A 590 -29.12 -15.02 -20.60
CA GLY A 590 -30.12 -13.95 -20.70
C GLY A 590 -29.93 -12.79 -19.70
N GLN A 591 -28.78 -12.69 -19.02
CA GLN A 591 -28.47 -11.58 -18.13
C GLN A 591 -27.87 -10.42 -18.93
N LEU A 592 -28.28 -9.18 -18.65
CA LEU A 592 -27.65 -8.01 -19.26
C LEU A 592 -26.17 -7.97 -18.86
N ILE A 593 -25.26 -7.81 -19.82
CA ILE A 593 -23.81 -7.77 -19.60
C ILE A 593 -23.27 -6.35 -19.74
N ASP A 594 -23.67 -5.64 -20.79
CA ASP A 594 -23.17 -4.31 -21.08
C ASP A 594 -24.16 -3.53 -21.97
N THR A 595 -23.98 -2.22 -22.07
CA THR A 595 -24.74 -1.34 -22.95
C THR A 595 -23.86 -0.34 -23.67
N GLY A 596 -24.20 0.00 -24.91
CA GLY A 596 -23.48 0.99 -25.70
C GLY A 596 -24.41 1.80 -26.58
N ILE A 597 -23.82 2.56 -27.49
CA ILE A 597 -24.49 3.35 -28.50
C ILE A 597 -24.15 2.77 -29.87
N LEU A 598 -25.19 2.49 -30.66
CA LEU A 598 -25.07 2.12 -32.07
C LEU A 598 -25.17 3.39 -32.92
N ALA A 599 -24.06 3.75 -33.55
CA ALA A 599 -23.96 4.80 -34.55
C ALA A 599 -23.81 4.18 -35.95
N ARG A 600 -24.27 4.90 -36.98
CA ARG A 600 -24.07 4.54 -38.38
C ARG A 600 -23.24 5.63 -39.04
N GLU A 601 -22.28 5.27 -39.91
CA GLU A 601 -21.53 6.24 -40.72
C GLU A 601 -22.45 6.81 -41.82
N SER A 602 -23.48 7.56 -41.41
CA SER A 602 -24.35 8.44 -42.21
C SER A 602 -25.39 9.08 -41.28
N GLU A 603 -24.92 9.89 -40.34
CA GLU A 603 -25.65 11.00 -39.70
C GLU A 603 -24.67 12.01 -39.09
#